data_AF-A0A645JDE2-F1
#
_entry.id   AF-A0A645JDE2-F1
#
_cell.length_a   1.000
_cell.length_b   1.000
_cell.length_c   1.000
_cell.angle_alpha   90.00
_cell.angle_beta   90.00
_cell.angle_gamma   90.00
#
_symmetry.space_group_name_H-M   'P 1'
#
loop_
_entity.id
_entity.type
_entity.pdbx_description
1 polymer ?
#
loop_
_entity_poly.entity_id
_entity_poly.type
_entity_poly.pdbx_seq_one_letter_code
_entity_poly.pdbx_strand_id
1 'polypeptide(L)' 'MYDVTIQSKTISNVTVYGPEEELETLTSKDLVAQIDMAEADLRTGQITVPVDILIPGKRTCWAYGDRYTARVTVKSK' A
#
# COMPACT_ATOMS: atom_id res chain seq x y z
N MET A 1 5.86 -23.04 7.88
CA MET A 1 6.29 -21.73 7.33
C MET A 1 5.27 -21.33 6.29
N TYR A 2 4.86 -20.06 6.27
CA TYR A 2 3.95 -19.54 5.25
C TYR A 2 4.76 -18.74 4.23
N ASP A 3 4.68 -19.12 2.96
CA ASP A 3 5.22 -18.37 1.83
C ASP A 3 4.17 -17.37 1.36
N VAL A 4 4.48 -16.08 1.45
CA VAL A 4 3.61 -15.00 0.99
C VAL A 4 4.12 -14.48 -0.34
N THR A 5 3.28 -14.48 -1.36
CA THR A 5 3.55 -13.90 -2.68
C THR A 5 2.58 -12.75 -2.96
N ILE A 6 3.09 -11.54 -3.14
CA ILE A 6 2.29 -10.39 -3.54
C ILE A 6 2.04 -10.48 -5.05
N GLN A 7 0.78 -10.60 -5.46
CA GLN A 7 0.40 -10.57 -6.87
C GLN A 7 0.11 -9.15 -7.34
N SER A 8 -0.53 -8.34 -6.51
CA SER A 8 -0.78 -6.92 -6.78
C SER A 8 0.45 -6.08 -6.45
N LYS A 9 1.40 -6.00 -7.38
CA LYS A 9 2.62 -5.19 -7.23
C LYS A 9 2.42 -3.71 -7.54
N THR A 10 1.26 -3.35 -8.07
CA THR A 10 0.95 -1.98 -8.50
C THR A 10 -0.40 -1.58 -7.95
N ILE A 11 -0.44 -0.42 -7.29
CA ILE A 11 -1.66 0.21 -6.81
C ILE A 11 -1.93 1.41 -7.72
N SER A 12 -3.07 1.40 -8.40
CA SER A 12 -3.48 2.47 -9.31
C SER A 12 -4.42 3.46 -8.62
N ASN A 13 -4.53 4.68 -9.15
CA ASN A 13 -5.39 5.76 -8.63
C ASN A 13 -5.00 6.25 -7.22
N VAL A 14 -3.70 6.41 -6.97
CA VAL A 14 -3.25 7.11 -5.76
C VAL A 14 -3.36 8.62 -5.98
N THR A 15 -4.25 9.28 -5.23
CA THR A 15 -4.35 10.74 -5.25
C THR A 15 -3.68 11.27 -4.00
N VAL A 16 -2.69 12.14 -4.17
CA VAL A 16 -1.97 12.75 -3.05
C VAL A 16 -2.39 14.21 -2.93
N TYR A 17 -2.71 14.62 -1.71
CA TYR A 17 -3.02 16.00 -1.36
C TYR A 17 -1.92 16.54 -0.46
N GLY A 18 -1.49 17.77 -0.72
CA GLY A 18 -0.44 18.43 0.04
C GLY A 18 -0.24 19.86 -0.44
N PRO A 19 0.66 20.62 0.19
CA PRO A 19 1.07 21.93 -0.30
C PRO A 19 1.85 21.80 -1.62
N GLU A 20 1.73 22.82 -2.47
CA GLU A 20 2.27 22.82 -3.85
C GLU A 20 3.77 22.51 -3.89
N GLU A 21 4.56 23.18 -3.05
CA GLU A 21 6.01 22.96 -2.93
C GLU A 21 6.38 21.50 -2.57
N GLU A 22 5.53 20.86 -1.77
CA GLU A 22 5.76 19.49 -1.34
C GLU A 22 5.31 18.49 -2.40
N LEU A 23 4.25 18.80 -3.16
CA LEU A 23 3.74 18.02 -4.28
C LEU A 23 4.68 18.08 -5.49
N GLU A 24 5.29 19.23 -5.77
CA GLU A 24 6.28 19.38 -6.85
C GLU A 24 7.54 18.54 -6.58
N THR A 25 7.91 18.42 -5.31
CA THR A 25 9.05 17.60 -4.87
C THR A 25 8.67 16.16 -4.58
N LEU A 26 7.38 15.82 -4.60
CA LEU A 26 6.88 14.48 -4.31
C LEU A 26 7.16 13.56 -5.52
N THR A 27 8.00 12.56 -5.33
CA THR A 27 8.22 11.56 -6.37
C THR A 27 7.60 10.22 -5.99
N SER A 28 7.45 9.33 -6.97
CA SER A 28 6.88 7.99 -6.73
C SER A 28 7.70 7.14 -5.75
N LYS A 29 8.94 7.54 -5.44
CA LYS A 29 9.82 6.89 -4.45
C LYS A 29 9.53 7.33 -3.01
N ASP A 30 8.93 8.50 -2.82
CA ASP A 30 8.52 8.98 -1.50
C ASP A 30 7.19 8.36 -1.07
N LEU A 31 6.49 7.68 -1.98
CA LEU A 31 5.26 6.95 -1.71
C LEU A 31 5.60 5.51 -1.32
N VAL A 32 5.23 5.14 -0.09
CA VAL A 32 5.39 3.78 0.42
C VAL A 32 4.02 3.17 0.62
N ALA A 33 3.73 2.11 -0.14
CA ALA A 33 2.56 1.28 0.08
C ALA A 33 2.87 0.25 1.18
N GLN A 34 2.25 0.42 2.35
CA GLN A 34 2.33 -0.52 3.45
C GLN A 34 1.11 -1.43 3.42
N ILE A 35 1.36 -2.73 3.53
CA ILE A 35 0.31 -3.74 3.66
C ILE A 35 0.43 -4.30 5.08
N ASP A 36 -0.55 -4.05 5.92
CA ASP A 36 -0.60 -4.68 7.22
C ASP A 36 -1.14 -6.12 7.06
N MET A 37 -0.26 -7.10 7.27
CA MET A 37 -0.62 -8.52 7.25
C MET A 37 -0.99 -9.07 8.63
N ALA A 38 -0.85 -8.29 9.70
CA ALA A 38 -1.27 -8.68 11.04
C ALA A 38 -2.80 -8.57 11.18
N GLU A 39 -3.41 -7.57 10.55
CA GLU A 39 -4.88 -7.47 10.42
C GLU A 39 -5.44 -8.32 9.28
N ALA A 40 -4.60 -8.77 8.35
CA ALA A 40 -5.04 -9.66 7.30
C ALA A 40 -5.41 -11.04 7.87
N ASP A 41 -6.62 -11.50 7.55
CA ASP A 41 -7.06 -12.88 7.81
C ASP A 41 -6.18 -13.81 6.95
N LEU A 42 -5.01 -14.20 7.49
CA LEU A 42 -3.97 -15.00 6.83
C LEU A 42 -4.48 -16.43 6.58
N ARG A 43 -5.33 -16.57 5.56
CA ARG A 43 -5.81 -17.86 5.06
C ARG A 43 -4.90 -18.33 3.95
N THR A 44 -4.57 -19.62 3.96
CA THR A 44 -3.90 -20.27 2.84
C THR A 44 -4.78 -20.15 1.59
N GLY A 45 -4.27 -19.50 0.55
CA GLY A 45 -5.03 -19.13 -0.64
C GLY A 45 -4.75 -17.69 -1.07
N GLN A 46 -5.60 -17.17 -1.95
CA GLN A 46 -5.53 -15.79 -2.42
C GLN A 46 -6.45 -14.92 -1.56
N ILE A 47 -5.88 -13.96 -0.84
CA ILE A 47 -6.60 -13.01 -0.01
C ILE A 47 -6.41 -11.60 -0.54
N THR A 48 -7.40 -10.74 -0.27
CA THR A 48 -7.33 -9.31 -0.60
C THR A 48 -7.19 -8.55 0.71
N VAL A 49 -6.15 -7.73 0.80
CA VAL A 49 -5.78 -7.01 2.02
C VAL A 49 -5.82 -5.51 1.75
N PRO A 50 -6.23 -4.70 2.74
CA PRO A 50 -6.15 -3.25 2.63
C PRO A 50 -4.68 -2.83 2.53
N VAL A 51 -4.45 -1.72 1.83
CA VAL A 51 -3.13 -1.12 1.67
C VAL A 51 -3.20 0.32 2.15
N ASP A 52 -2.28 0.67 3.02
CA ASP A 52 -2.08 2.03 3.49
C ASP A 52 -0.98 2.70 2.68
N ILE A 53 -1.22 3.93 2.25
CA ILE A 53 -0.22 4.72 1.54
C ILE A 53 0.40 5.70 2.54
N LEU A 54 1.69 5.52 2.79
CA LEU A 54 2.50 6.37 3.65
C LEU A 54 3.40 7.26 2.80
N ILE A 55 3.59 8.49 3.28
CA ILE A 55 4.48 9.48 2.67
C ILE A 55 5.56 9.84 3.70
N PRO A 56 6.54 8.96 3.94
CA PRO A 56 7.63 9.25 4.86
C PRO A 56 8.39 10.50 4.43
N GLY A 57 8.44 11.49 5.31
CA GLY A 57 9.16 12.75 5.08
C GLY A 57 8.27 13.97 4.92
N LYS A 58 6.99 13.80 4.54
CA LYS A 58 6.07 14.92 4.27
C LYS A 58 4.82 14.82 5.13
N ARG A 59 4.90 15.34 6.36
CA ARG A 59 3.80 15.30 7.36
C ARG A 59 2.56 16.11 6.94
N THR A 60 2.73 16.99 5.96
CA THR A 60 1.69 17.86 5.39
C THR A 60 1.04 17.26 4.15
N CYS A 61 1.56 16.14 3.64
CA CYS A 61 0.99 15.40 2.52
C CYS A 61 0.26 14.16 3.02
N TRP A 62 -0.86 13.84 2.38
CA TRP A 62 -1.65 12.65 2.67
C TRP A 62 -2.22 12.09 1.38
N ALA A 63 -2.20 10.76 1.26
CA ALA A 63 -2.84 10.09 0.15
C ALA A 63 -4.34 9.93 0.46
N TYR A 64 -5.17 10.48 -0.40
CA TYR A 64 -6.62 10.29 -0.36
C TYR A 64 -6.99 9.23 -1.39
N GLY A 65 -7.43 8.08 -0.90
CA GLY A 65 -7.84 6.97 -1.74
C GLY A 65 -8.98 6.20 -1.12
N ASP A 66 -10.05 6.05 -1.90
CA ASP A 66 -11.12 5.13 -1.58
C ASP A 66 -10.63 3.70 -1.84
N ARG A 67 -10.01 3.10 -0.81
CA ARG A 67 -9.74 1.66 -0.69
C ARG A 67 -8.71 1.08 -1.67
N TYR A 68 -7.43 1.30 -1.36
CA TYR A 68 -6.37 0.51 -1.98
C TYR A 68 -6.41 -0.92 -1.44
N THR A 69 -6.49 -1.89 -2.36
CA THR A 69 -6.47 -3.30 -2.00
C THR A 69 -5.39 -4.02 -2.80
N ALA A 70 -4.62 -4.85 -2.10
CA ALA A 70 -3.62 -5.72 -2.72
C ALA A 70 -4.07 -7.17 -2.63
N ARG A 71 -3.88 -7.91 -3.71
CA ARG A 71 -4.01 -9.37 -3.71
C ARG A 71 -2.69 -9.99 -3.33
N VAL A 72 -2.73 -10.77 -2.26
CA VAL A 72 -1.60 -11.55 -1.76
C VAL A 72 -2.00 -13.01 -1.73
N THR A 73 -1.07 -13.89 -2.07
CA THR A 73 -1.26 -15.33 -2.03
C THR A 73 -0.41 -15.89 -0.92
N VAL A 74 -1.04 -16.54 0.05
CA VAL A 74 -0.36 -17.19 1.16
C VAL A 74 -0.39 -18.69 0.92
N LYS A 75 0.78 -19.32 0.88
CA LYS A 75 0.94 -20.77 0.75
C LYS A 75 1.53 -21.31 2.04
N SER A 76 0.92 -22.34 2.62
CA SER A 76 1.61 -23.11 3.66
C SER A 76 2.59 -24.05 2.97
N LYS A 77 3.82 -24.11 3.48
CA LYS A 77 4.79 -25.14 3.12
C LYS A 77 4.51 -26.43 3.88
#